data_AF-A0A5C7M3L5-F1
#
_entry.id   AF-A0A5C7M3L5-F1
#
_cell.length_a   1.000
_cell.length_b   1.000
_cell.length_c   1.000
_cell.angle_alpha   90.00
_cell.angle_beta   90.00
_cell.angle_gamma   90.00
#
_symmetry.space_group_name_H-M   'P 1'
#
loop_
_entity.id
_entity.type
_entity.pdbx_description
1 polymer ?
#
loop_
_entity_poly.entity_id
_entity_poly.type
_entity_poly.pdbx_seq_one_letter_code
_entity_poly.pdbx_strand_id
1 'polypeptide(L)'
;MPKLSPGVQVNELDYSQYVAKISTSIVGMIGVASWGPLDKRTYCSSEQGFIAGFGRPLDPDLNIFYHATHAALQFLKDGSQLWFTRVGTTSGQGALAKATKTLKMSSGAVSCLDVTAFYHGTLGNRIQIRISASADGDSDHFKLEVLLAAVGNGITNEVLEVYPAVSADPSDTGSNYPTSPLTKFKQLSHINAESKYIQLASNASATGTKRPDNTNLTTYPYGEALAGGSDGLLTEAVVIGTADSATGLYQFRYTDQVDINILTIPGYPGTDNACVNAGIQLCEARQDCIYIIDPPNYVTVQEVVDWSNGVGVSSQALNSSYAALYWPWINYYDAYNKKFVTCPPSGWVAGKYAYNDRVAGAQFAPMGLKRGRMTLPTSITKITTEGDRELLYGNNNIVNTIANFPQFGIVIWGQRTTQR
;
A
#
# COMPACT_ATOMS: atom_id res chain seq x y z
N MET A 1 48.69 -0.96 49.21
CA MET A 1 47.80 -1.07 48.03
C MET A 1 46.37 -0.96 48.51
N PRO A 2 45.57 0.05 48.12
CA PRO A 2 44.20 0.15 48.58
C PRO A 2 43.30 -0.82 47.80
N LYS A 3 42.44 -1.55 48.52
CA LYS A 3 41.38 -2.41 47.98
C LYS A 3 40.38 -1.56 47.18
N LEU A 4 40.21 -1.84 45.89
CA LEU A 4 39.09 -1.35 45.08
C LEU A 4 37.91 -2.32 45.27
N SER A 5 36.91 -1.92 46.04
CA SER A 5 35.58 -2.54 46.00
C SER A 5 34.75 -1.92 44.85
N PRO A 6 33.96 -2.70 44.09
CA PRO A 6 33.11 -2.16 43.03
C PRO A 6 32.10 -1.16 43.59
N GLY A 7 32.08 0.07 43.07
CA GLY A 7 31.07 1.08 43.38
C GLY A 7 30.01 1.14 42.29
N VAL A 8 28.75 1.31 42.68
CA VAL A 8 27.65 1.62 41.76
C VAL A 8 27.68 3.11 41.48
N GLN A 9 27.95 3.51 40.24
CA GLN A 9 27.76 4.89 39.79
C GLN A 9 26.38 5.00 39.15
N VAL A 10 25.50 5.78 39.78
CA VAL A 10 24.20 6.14 39.20
C VAL A 10 24.44 7.40 38.35
N ASN A 11 24.40 7.23 37.04
CA ASN A 11 24.31 8.36 36.11
C ASN A 11 22.84 8.57 35.77
N GLU A 12 22.26 9.66 36.28
CA GLU A 12 20.93 10.11 35.86
C GLU A 12 21.06 10.86 34.53
N LEU A 13 20.48 10.30 33.49
CA LEU A 13 20.34 10.95 32.19
C LEU A 13 18.95 11.59 32.15
N ASP A 14 18.91 12.92 32.14
CA ASP A 14 17.66 13.68 31.95
C ASP A 14 17.24 13.63 30.47
N TYR A 15 16.17 12.89 30.19
CA TYR A 15 15.63 12.74 28.84
C TYR A 15 14.60 13.82 28.47
N SER A 16 14.30 14.78 29.35
CA SER A 16 13.28 15.81 29.11
C SER A 16 13.72 16.90 28.12
N GLN A 17 15.04 17.06 27.89
CA GLN A 17 15.61 17.98 26.89
C GLN A 17 15.98 17.29 25.56
N TYR A 18 15.79 15.97 25.44
CA TYR A 18 16.19 15.24 24.25
C TYR A 18 15.11 15.41 23.16
N VAL A 19 15.45 16.10 22.07
CA VAL A 19 14.62 16.08 20.87
C VAL A 19 14.60 14.64 20.37
N ALA A 20 13.42 14.01 20.39
CA ALA A 20 13.26 12.64 19.89
C ALA A 20 13.83 12.57 18.46
N LYS A 21 14.85 11.74 18.25
CA LYS A 21 15.45 11.59 16.93
C LYS A 21 14.38 11.00 16.00
N ILE A 22 13.94 11.78 15.02
CA ILE A 22 13.02 11.32 13.99
C ILE A 22 13.84 10.51 12.98
N SER A 23 13.29 9.39 12.50
CA SER A 23 13.93 8.64 11.43
C SER A 23 13.95 9.49 10.15
N THR A 24 15.15 9.66 9.60
CA THR A 24 15.40 10.30 8.31
C THR A 24 15.26 9.33 7.14
N SER A 25 14.99 8.05 7.40
CA SER A 25 14.84 7.03 6.36
C SER A 25 13.56 7.25 5.54
N ILE A 26 13.74 7.56 4.25
CA ILE A 26 12.65 7.71 3.28
C ILE A 26 12.59 6.47 2.39
N VAL A 27 11.42 5.83 2.31
CA VAL A 27 11.21 4.63 1.49
C VAL A 27 10.39 4.98 0.25
N GLY A 28 10.90 4.62 -0.94
CA GLY A 28 10.12 4.48 -2.16
C GLY A 28 9.63 3.04 -2.29
N MET A 29 8.31 2.85 -2.40
CA MET A 29 7.70 1.53 -2.53
C MET A 29 6.72 1.49 -3.69
N ILE A 30 6.75 0.38 -4.42
CA ILE A 30 5.89 0.14 -5.57
C ILE A 30 5.09 -1.14 -5.34
N GLY A 31 3.81 -1.10 -5.71
CA GLY A 31 3.04 -2.32 -5.83
C GLY A 31 1.55 -2.07 -6.06
N VAL A 32 0.75 -3.10 -5.79
CA VAL A 32 -0.71 -3.03 -5.94
C VAL A 32 -1.35 -2.57 -4.66
N ALA A 33 -2.46 -1.86 -4.82
CA ALA A 33 -3.37 -1.51 -3.75
C ALA A 33 -4.82 -1.66 -4.24
N SER A 34 -5.76 -1.75 -3.30
CA SER A 34 -7.20 -1.88 -3.60
C SER A 34 -7.86 -0.56 -3.99
N TRP A 35 -7.18 0.55 -3.76
CA TRP A 35 -7.66 1.91 -3.97
C TRP A 35 -6.50 2.88 -4.20
N GLY A 36 -6.80 4.12 -4.59
CA GLY A 36 -5.83 5.19 -4.73
C GLY A 36 -5.39 5.48 -6.17
N PRO A 37 -4.65 6.59 -6.37
CA PRO A 37 -4.24 7.05 -7.70
C PRO A 37 -3.22 6.09 -8.32
N LEU A 38 -3.33 5.84 -9.63
CA LEU A 38 -2.40 5.02 -10.40
C LEU A 38 -1.21 5.85 -10.88
N ASP A 39 -0.02 5.24 -10.88
CA ASP A 39 1.24 5.80 -11.36
C ASP A 39 1.49 7.22 -10.82
N LYS A 40 1.13 7.45 -9.56
CA LYS A 40 1.34 8.70 -8.87
C LYS A 40 1.94 8.44 -7.51
N ARG A 41 3.17 8.90 -7.31
CA ARG A 41 3.84 8.88 -6.01
C ARG A 41 3.01 9.64 -4.98
N THR A 42 2.62 8.97 -3.91
CA THR A 42 1.81 9.55 -2.84
C THR A 42 2.55 9.41 -1.52
N TYR A 43 2.68 10.52 -0.79
CA TYR A 43 3.32 10.54 0.52
C TYR A 43 2.38 9.96 1.57
N CYS A 44 2.90 9.06 2.40
CA CYS A 44 2.20 8.46 3.52
C CYS A 44 3.09 8.53 4.75
N SER A 45 2.58 9.09 5.84
CA SER A 45 3.31 9.25 7.10
C SER A 45 2.77 8.44 8.27
N SER A 46 1.64 7.75 8.08
CA SER A 46 1.01 6.92 9.10
C SER A 46 0.24 5.77 8.47
N GLU A 47 0.05 4.70 9.24
CA GLU A 47 -0.77 3.55 8.81
C GLU A 47 -2.18 3.97 8.42
N GLN A 48 -2.82 4.82 9.23
CA GLN A 48 -4.18 5.29 8.95
C GLN A 48 -4.24 6.14 7.67
N GLY A 49 -3.24 7.00 7.44
CA GLY A 49 -3.14 7.78 6.20
C GLY A 49 -2.97 6.88 4.97
N PHE A 50 -2.13 5.84 5.09
CA PHE A 50 -1.96 4.84 4.03
C PHE A 50 -3.26 4.09 3.74
N ILE A 51 -3.97 3.62 4.77
CA ILE A 51 -5.24 2.90 4.60
C ILE A 51 -6.32 3.80 4.01
N ALA A 52 -6.37 5.07 4.39
CA ALA A 52 -7.31 6.03 3.81
C ALA A 52 -7.03 6.30 2.32
N GLY A 53 -5.76 6.32 1.91
CA GLY A 53 -5.36 6.58 0.52
C GLY A 53 -5.42 5.35 -0.39
N PHE A 54 -4.94 4.20 0.08
CA PHE A 54 -4.70 2.99 -0.72
C PHE A 54 -5.59 1.79 -0.33
N GLY A 55 -6.36 1.94 0.75
CA GLY A 55 -7.24 0.89 1.26
C GLY A 55 -6.55 -0.06 2.24
N ARG A 56 -7.34 -0.99 2.77
CA ARG A 56 -6.84 -2.06 3.65
C ARG A 56 -5.94 -3.01 2.87
N PRO A 57 -4.98 -3.66 3.53
CA PRO A 57 -4.08 -4.55 2.84
C PRO A 57 -4.84 -5.76 2.32
N LEU A 58 -4.61 -6.08 1.05
CA LEU A 58 -5.26 -7.19 0.38
C LEU A 58 -4.65 -8.51 0.82
N ASP A 59 -5.41 -9.58 0.65
CA ASP A 59 -4.96 -10.92 1.04
C ASP A 59 -3.86 -11.44 0.10
N PRO A 60 -2.61 -11.62 0.57
CA PRO A 60 -1.48 -12.03 -0.27
C PRO A 60 -1.60 -13.47 -0.81
N ASP A 61 -2.43 -14.32 -0.22
CA ASP A 61 -2.65 -15.68 -0.73
C ASP A 61 -3.54 -15.67 -1.99
N LEU A 62 -4.36 -14.63 -2.18
CA LEU A 62 -5.18 -14.47 -3.38
C LEU A 62 -4.35 -14.01 -4.57
N ASN A 63 -3.28 -13.25 -4.32
CA ASN A 63 -2.43 -12.72 -5.35
C ASN A 63 -1.05 -12.35 -4.80
N ILE A 64 0.01 -12.89 -5.41
CA ILE A 64 1.42 -12.61 -5.08
C ILE A 64 1.75 -11.11 -5.15
N PHE A 65 0.95 -10.31 -5.85
CA PHE A 65 1.16 -8.87 -5.98
C PHE A 65 0.65 -8.05 -4.78
N TYR A 66 -0.05 -8.66 -3.82
CA TYR A 66 -0.67 -7.95 -2.69
C TYR A 66 0.25 -7.80 -1.47
N HIS A 67 1.53 -8.14 -1.63
CA HIS A 67 2.53 -7.98 -0.56
C HIS A 67 2.90 -6.52 -0.27
N ALA A 68 2.81 -5.63 -1.26
CA ALA A 68 3.27 -4.25 -1.11
C ALA A 68 2.49 -3.45 -0.06
N THR A 69 1.17 -3.64 0.06
CA THR A 69 0.39 -2.98 1.12
C THR A 69 0.77 -3.46 2.51
N HIS A 70 1.12 -4.73 2.68
CA HIS A 70 1.59 -5.27 3.95
C HIS A 70 2.98 -4.73 4.30
N ALA A 71 3.88 -4.70 3.32
CA ALA A 71 5.21 -4.13 3.46
C ALA A 71 5.17 -2.64 3.83
N ALA A 72 4.28 -1.87 3.20
CA ALA A 72 4.05 -0.45 3.48
C ALA A 72 3.60 -0.21 4.92
N LEU A 73 2.57 -0.93 5.37
CA LEU A 73 2.08 -0.83 6.74
C LEU A 73 3.15 -1.22 7.75
N GLN A 74 3.93 -2.26 7.45
CA GLN A 74 4.99 -2.68 8.33
C GLN A 74 6.12 -1.65 8.46
N PHE A 75 6.51 -1.01 7.36
CA PHE A 75 7.46 0.10 7.41
C PHE A 75 6.91 1.25 8.27
N LEU A 76 5.64 1.62 8.09
CA LEU A 76 4.99 2.73 8.80
C LEU A 76 4.84 2.53 10.32
N LYS A 77 5.14 1.35 10.86
CA LYS A 77 5.25 1.12 12.31
C LYS A 77 6.51 1.72 12.92
N ASP A 78 7.62 1.63 12.19
CA ASP A 78 8.94 2.06 12.66
C ASP A 78 9.41 3.35 11.95
N GLY A 79 8.92 3.62 10.74
CA GLY A 79 9.21 4.79 9.90
C GLY A 79 8.00 5.70 9.68
N SER A 80 8.23 6.89 9.13
CA SER A 80 7.19 7.92 8.94
C SER A 80 7.25 8.63 7.58
N GLN A 81 8.15 8.21 6.69
CA GLN A 81 8.36 8.83 5.39
C GLN A 81 8.30 7.75 4.29
N LEU A 82 7.07 7.48 3.81
CA LEU A 82 6.83 6.51 2.74
C LEU A 82 6.31 7.23 1.50
N TRP A 83 6.98 7.06 0.37
CA TRP A 83 6.42 7.32 -0.95
C TRP A 83 5.91 6.01 -1.53
N PHE A 84 4.59 5.89 -1.68
CA PHE A 84 3.98 4.71 -2.30
C PHE A 84 3.43 5.06 -3.69
N THR A 85 3.78 4.25 -4.67
CA THR A 85 3.25 4.33 -6.04
C THR A 85 2.46 3.07 -6.33
N ARG A 86 1.14 3.25 -6.50
CA ARG A 86 0.26 2.17 -6.96
C ARG A 86 0.42 1.99 -8.46
N VAL A 87 0.68 0.77 -8.90
CA VAL A 87 0.86 0.41 -10.30
C VAL A 87 -0.26 -0.50 -10.80
N GLY A 88 -0.54 -0.43 -12.10
CA GLY A 88 -1.52 -1.31 -12.77
C GLY A 88 -1.82 -0.86 -14.20
N THR A 89 -2.38 -1.75 -15.03
CA THR A 89 -2.81 -1.43 -16.40
C THR A 89 -4.29 -1.05 -16.50
N THR A 90 -4.61 0.04 -17.20
CA THR A 90 -5.98 0.49 -17.44
C THR A 90 -6.57 -0.01 -18.76
N SER A 91 -5.78 -0.72 -19.58
CA SER A 91 -6.22 -1.24 -20.88
C SER A 91 -5.69 -2.65 -21.14
N GLY A 92 -6.46 -3.45 -21.89
CA GLY A 92 -6.09 -4.82 -22.27
C GLY A 92 -6.59 -5.90 -21.30
N GLN A 93 -6.10 -7.13 -21.49
CA GLN A 93 -6.46 -8.27 -20.64
C GLN A 93 -5.92 -8.06 -19.23
N GLY A 94 -6.76 -8.28 -18.21
CA GLY A 94 -6.37 -8.08 -16.80
C GLY A 94 -6.31 -6.61 -16.36
N ALA A 95 -6.93 -5.68 -17.09
CA ALA A 95 -6.98 -4.27 -16.70
C ALA A 95 -7.74 -4.01 -15.38
N LEU A 96 -7.33 -2.98 -14.64
CA LEU A 96 -8.09 -2.54 -13.47
C LEU A 96 -9.43 -1.97 -13.89
N ALA A 97 -10.47 -2.28 -13.13
CA ALA A 97 -11.82 -1.81 -13.38
C ALA A 97 -12.31 -0.95 -12.22
N LYS A 98 -13.07 0.10 -12.55
CA LYS A 98 -13.82 0.89 -11.57
C LYS A 98 -15.13 0.16 -11.28
N ALA A 99 -15.53 0.12 -10.03
CA ALA A 99 -16.85 -0.38 -9.68
C ALA A 99 -17.93 0.61 -10.14
N THR A 100 -19.06 0.12 -10.62
CA THR A 100 -20.15 0.95 -11.14
C THR A 100 -21.50 0.47 -10.61
N LYS A 101 -22.46 1.38 -10.49
CA LYS A 101 -23.87 1.08 -10.21
C LYS A 101 -24.74 2.09 -10.96
N THR A 102 -25.69 1.57 -11.72
CA THR A 102 -26.74 2.38 -12.35
C THR A 102 -27.96 2.40 -11.45
N LEU A 103 -28.38 3.59 -11.07
CA LEU A 103 -29.58 3.84 -10.29
C LEU A 103 -30.76 4.11 -11.23
N LYS A 104 -31.91 3.55 -10.86
CA LYS A 104 -33.13 3.60 -11.66
C LYS A 104 -34.21 4.41 -10.95
N MET A 105 -35.13 4.95 -11.74
CA MET A 105 -36.36 5.58 -11.26
C MET A 105 -37.45 4.53 -11.09
N SER A 106 -38.31 4.69 -10.08
CA SER A 106 -39.47 3.83 -9.81
C SER A 106 -40.48 3.92 -10.94
N SER A 107 -40.62 5.12 -11.50
CA SER A 107 -41.40 5.37 -12.71
C SER A 107 -40.68 4.78 -13.91
N GLY A 108 -41.14 3.62 -14.38
CA GLY A 108 -40.68 3.02 -15.64
C GLY A 108 -39.36 2.25 -15.58
N ALA A 109 -38.74 2.08 -14.40
CA ALA A 109 -37.46 1.38 -14.23
C ALA A 109 -36.32 1.90 -15.14
N VAL A 110 -36.40 3.18 -15.50
CA VAL A 110 -35.45 3.85 -16.40
C VAL A 110 -34.19 4.23 -15.63
N SER A 111 -33.03 3.92 -16.21
CA SER A 111 -31.73 4.36 -15.69
C SER A 111 -31.65 5.88 -15.66
N CYS A 112 -31.32 6.47 -14.51
CA CYS A 112 -31.27 7.93 -14.33
C CYS A 112 -29.90 8.44 -13.91
N LEU A 113 -29.18 7.70 -13.07
CA LEU A 113 -27.92 8.14 -12.51
C LEU A 113 -26.92 6.99 -12.51
N ASP A 114 -25.79 7.19 -13.18
CA ASP A 114 -24.67 6.25 -13.15
C ASP A 114 -23.66 6.71 -12.11
N VAL A 115 -23.37 5.82 -11.17
CA VAL A 115 -22.38 6.01 -10.11
C VAL A 115 -21.18 5.15 -10.41
N THR A 116 -20.01 5.77 -10.52
CA THR A 116 -18.74 5.10 -10.74
C THR A 116 -17.81 5.37 -9.58
N ALA A 117 -17.07 4.38 -9.10
CA ALA A 117 -16.03 4.57 -8.10
C ALA A 117 -14.93 5.50 -8.63
N PHE A 118 -14.39 6.39 -7.80
CA PHE A 118 -13.40 7.37 -8.25
C PHE A 118 -12.11 6.70 -8.76
N TYR A 119 -11.58 5.75 -7.99
CA TYR A 119 -10.43 4.94 -8.39
C TYR A 119 -10.84 3.53 -8.83
N HIS A 120 -9.96 2.90 -9.61
CA HIS A 120 -10.08 1.49 -9.95
C HIS A 120 -9.78 0.64 -8.70
N GLY A 121 -10.30 -0.58 -8.67
CA GLY A 121 -9.96 -1.57 -7.64
C GLY A 121 -11.15 -2.18 -6.91
N THR A 122 -10.86 -3.22 -6.13
CA THR A 122 -11.86 -4.01 -5.41
C THR A 122 -12.51 -3.27 -4.24
N LEU A 123 -11.86 -2.22 -3.69
CA LEU A 123 -12.46 -1.38 -2.65
C LEU A 123 -13.75 -0.71 -3.15
N GLY A 124 -13.81 -0.36 -4.44
CA GLY A 124 -15.00 0.19 -5.08
C GLY A 124 -16.22 -0.71 -4.92
N ASN A 125 -16.05 -2.03 -4.85
CA ASN A 125 -17.14 -2.99 -4.66
C ASN A 125 -17.77 -2.94 -3.27
N ARG A 126 -17.18 -2.18 -2.34
CA ARG A 126 -17.69 -1.96 -1.00
C ARG A 126 -18.36 -0.61 -0.84
N ILE A 127 -18.29 0.26 -1.85
CA ILE A 127 -18.95 1.56 -1.83
C ILE A 127 -20.43 1.35 -2.09
N GLN A 128 -21.25 1.93 -1.22
CA GLN A 128 -22.70 1.92 -1.29
C GLN A 128 -23.24 3.34 -1.37
N ILE A 129 -24.37 3.49 -2.06
CA ILE A 129 -25.08 4.76 -2.18
C ILE A 129 -26.41 4.63 -1.49
N ARG A 130 -26.67 5.53 -0.54
CA ARG A 130 -28.00 5.69 0.05
C ARG A 130 -28.61 6.99 -0.44
N ILE A 131 -29.87 6.88 -0.85
CA ILE A 131 -30.67 7.97 -1.39
C ILE A 131 -31.87 8.15 -0.47
N SER A 132 -32.08 9.39 -0.04
CA SER A 132 -33.22 9.79 0.78
C SER A 132 -33.81 11.11 0.26
N ALA A 133 -35.00 11.47 0.74
CA ALA A 133 -35.59 12.76 0.42
C ALA A 133 -34.68 13.90 0.89
N SER A 134 -34.53 14.94 0.08
CA SER A 134 -33.86 16.16 0.54
C SER A 134 -34.75 16.91 1.53
N ALA A 135 -34.14 17.72 2.38
CA ALA A 135 -34.83 18.54 3.38
C ALA A 135 -35.23 19.93 2.84
N ASP A 136 -34.90 20.25 1.59
CA ASP A 136 -35.20 21.52 0.93
C ASP A 136 -36.66 21.63 0.44
N GLY A 137 -37.40 20.53 0.44
CA GLY A 137 -38.81 20.48 0.04
C GLY A 137 -39.02 20.36 -1.47
N ASP A 138 -37.95 20.23 -2.26
CA ASP A 138 -38.05 20.01 -3.70
C ASP A 138 -38.24 18.51 -4.03
N SER A 139 -39.15 18.21 -4.95
CA SER A 139 -39.43 16.84 -5.37
C SER A 139 -38.35 16.24 -6.27
N ASP A 140 -37.55 17.08 -6.94
CA ASP A 140 -36.50 16.64 -7.86
C ASP A 140 -35.15 16.47 -7.15
N HIS A 141 -34.99 17.07 -5.97
CA HIS A 141 -33.78 16.95 -5.16
C HIS A 141 -33.78 15.71 -4.26
N PHE A 142 -32.57 15.22 -3.98
CA PHE A 142 -32.36 14.10 -3.08
C PHE A 142 -31.12 14.29 -2.23
N LYS A 143 -31.12 13.66 -1.06
CA LYS A 143 -29.94 13.51 -0.22
C LYS A 143 -29.18 12.26 -0.65
N LEU A 144 -27.92 12.42 -1.01
CA LEU A 144 -27.00 11.34 -1.37
C LEU A 144 -26.00 11.12 -0.24
N GLU A 145 -25.93 9.88 0.26
CA GLU A 145 -24.92 9.46 1.23
C GLU A 145 -24.06 8.37 0.60
N VAL A 146 -22.74 8.56 0.66
CA VAL A 146 -21.74 7.57 0.24
C VAL A 146 -21.31 6.81 1.49
N LEU A 147 -21.46 5.50 1.47
CA LEU A 147 -21.14 4.63 2.60
C LEU A 147 -20.08 3.60 2.20
N LEU A 148 -19.26 3.21 3.16
CA LEU A 148 -18.39 2.05 3.04
C LEU A 148 -19.03 0.86 3.76
N ALA A 149 -19.29 -0.21 3.01
CA ALA A 149 -19.79 -1.46 3.57
C ALA A 149 -18.74 -2.06 4.51
N ALA A 150 -19.14 -2.30 5.77
CA ALA A 150 -18.29 -2.98 6.74
C ALA A 150 -18.07 -4.45 6.34
N VAL A 151 -16.92 -5.02 6.73
CA VAL A 151 -16.63 -6.45 6.51
C VAL A 151 -17.08 -7.24 7.73
N GLY A 152 -18.19 -7.98 7.61
CA GLY A 152 -18.72 -8.85 8.66
C GLY A 152 -20.22 -8.63 8.91
N ASN A 153 -20.93 -9.71 9.27
CA ASN A 153 -22.36 -9.66 9.57
C ASN A 153 -22.63 -8.77 10.80
N GLY A 154 -23.55 -7.81 10.68
CA GLY A 154 -24.04 -7.00 11.80
C GLY A 154 -23.22 -5.76 12.17
N ILE A 155 -22.23 -5.36 11.36
CA ILE A 155 -21.46 -4.13 11.58
C ILE A 155 -22.10 -2.96 10.81
N THR A 156 -22.17 -1.79 11.44
CA THR A 156 -22.71 -0.56 10.83
C THR A 156 -21.81 -0.02 9.72
N ASN A 157 -22.41 0.42 8.61
CA ASN A 157 -21.69 1.14 7.56
C ASN A 157 -21.06 2.43 8.10
N GLU A 158 -19.86 2.73 7.61
CA GLU A 158 -19.23 4.03 7.83
C GLU A 158 -19.74 5.01 6.77
N VAL A 159 -20.22 6.17 7.20
CA VAL A 159 -20.62 7.25 6.29
C VAL A 159 -19.35 8.00 5.87
N LEU A 160 -19.03 7.96 4.57
CA LEU A 160 -17.85 8.61 4.01
C LEU A 160 -18.14 10.06 3.59
N GLU A 161 -19.23 10.27 2.85
CA GLU A 161 -19.61 11.58 2.32
C GLU A 161 -21.13 11.76 2.37
N VAL A 162 -21.58 13.00 2.61
CA VAL A 162 -23.01 13.34 2.65
C VAL A 162 -23.25 14.60 1.82
N TYR A 163 -24.16 14.50 0.87
CA TYR A 163 -24.63 15.60 0.04
C TYR A 163 -26.13 15.80 0.32
N PRO A 164 -26.52 16.87 1.04
CA PRO A 164 -27.89 17.02 1.56
C PRO A 164 -28.94 17.32 0.49
N ALA A 165 -28.55 17.98 -0.59
CA ALA A 165 -29.42 18.34 -1.71
C ALA A 165 -28.64 18.21 -3.02
N VAL A 166 -29.04 17.25 -3.85
CA VAL A 166 -28.44 16.93 -5.14
C VAL A 166 -29.50 16.97 -6.22
N SER A 167 -29.19 17.63 -7.34
CA SER A 167 -30.00 17.61 -8.56
C SER A 167 -29.26 16.84 -9.65
N ALA A 168 -29.93 15.84 -10.23
CA ALA A 168 -29.41 15.05 -11.35
C ALA A 168 -29.77 15.65 -12.71
N ASP A 169 -30.54 16.75 -12.74
CA ASP A 169 -30.88 17.44 -13.97
C ASP A 169 -29.89 18.57 -14.29
N PRO A 170 -29.19 18.54 -15.45
CA PRO A 170 -28.27 19.60 -15.84
C PRO A 170 -28.94 20.96 -16.09
N SER A 171 -30.26 21.00 -16.29
CA SER A 171 -31.00 22.23 -16.59
C SER A 171 -31.38 23.03 -15.33
N ASP A 172 -31.25 22.42 -14.16
CA ASP A 172 -31.54 23.02 -12.88
C ASP A 172 -30.44 24.01 -12.48
N THR A 173 -30.68 25.28 -12.80
CA THR A 173 -29.76 26.40 -12.58
C THR A 173 -29.98 27.11 -11.24
N GLY A 174 -30.96 26.68 -10.44
CA GLY A 174 -31.10 27.17 -9.09
C GLY A 174 -31.64 28.58 -8.94
N SER A 175 -32.26 29.11 -9.99
CA SER A 175 -32.72 30.50 -10.05
C SER A 175 -33.84 30.83 -9.04
N ASN A 176 -34.40 29.85 -8.31
CA ASN A 176 -35.57 30.01 -7.44
C ASN A 176 -35.33 29.76 -5.93
N TYR A 177 -34.09 29.61 -5.45
CA TYR A 177 -33.85 29.19 -4.05
C TYR A 177 -33.36 30.31 -3.13
N PRO A 178 -33.82 30.34 -1.86
CA PRO A 178 -33.46 31.35 -0.89
C PRO A 178 -31.95 31.35 -0.63
N THR A 179 -31.38 32.55 -0.51
CA THR A 179 -29.95 32.89 -0.41
C THR A 179 -29.22 32.38 0.83
N SER A 180 -29.70 31.33 1.50
CA SER A 180 -29.03 30.74 2.65
C SER A 180 -27.84 29.88 2.20
N PRO A 181 -26.64 30.07 2.77
CA PRO A 181 -25.45 29.30 2.41
C PRO A 181 -25.55 27.79 2.73
N LEU A 182 -26.58 27.35 3.46
CA LEU A 182 -26.84 25.96 3.82
C LEU A 182 -27.84 25.23 2.88
N THR A 183 -28.34 25.91 1.84
CA THR A 183 -29.50 25.42 1.05
C THR A 183 -29.27 25.55 -0.46
N LYS A 184 -28.00 25.60 -0.91
CA LYS A 184 -27.68 25.48 -2.35
C LYS A 184 -27.55 24.01 -2.69
N PHE A 185 -28.48 23.48 -3.48
CA PHE A 185 -28.36 22.16 -4.08
C PHE A 185 -27.06 22.08 -4.90
N LYS A 186 -26.52 20.87 -5.01
CA LYS A 186 -25.31 20.59 -5.78
C LYS A 186 -25.67 19.86 -7.06
N GLN A 187 -25.17 20.37 -8.18
CA GLN A 187 -25.17 19.64 -9.44
C GLN A 187 -24.11 18.54 -9.43
N LEU A 188 -24.26 17.55 -10.30
CA LEU A 188 -23.35 16.42 -10.43
C LEU A 188 -21.89 16.85 -10.70
N SER A 189 -21.68 17.94 -11.46
CA SER A 189 -20.35 18.49 -11.76
C SER A 189 -19.62 18.99 -10.51
N HIS A 190 -20.33 19.62 -9.56
CA HIS A 190 -19.75 20.07 -8.29
C HIS A 190 -19.41 18.89 -7.39
N ILE A 191 -20.26 17.86 -7.36
CA ILE A 191 -19.98 16.63 -6.61
C ILE A 191 -18.75 15.92 -7.18
N ASN A 192 -18.62 15.85 -8.50
CA ASN A 192 -17.45 15.23 -9.16
C ASN A 192 -16.14 15.97 -8.90
N ALA A 193 -16.18 17.27 -8.60
CA ALA A 193 -15.00 18.06 -8.23
C ALA A 193 -14.62 17.91 -6.75
N GLU A 194 -15.58 17.61 -5.88
CA GLU A 194 -15.37 17.52 -4.42
C GLU A 194 -15.21 16.08 -3.90
N SER A 195 -15.90 15.11 -4.50
CA SER A 195 -15.92 13.72 -4.03
C SER A 195 -14.57 13.05 -4.19
N LYS A 196 -14.17 12.31 -3.15
CA LYS A 196 -12.96 11.47 -3.13
C LYS A 196 -13.25 10.02 -3.47
N TYR A 197 -14.52 9.62 -3.50
CA TYR A 197 -14.94 8.23 -3.58
C TYR A 197 -15.74 7.88 -4.82
N ILE A 198 -16.51 8.81 -5.38
CA ILE A 198 -17.41 8.54 -6.50
C ILE A 198 -17.33 9.60 -7.60
N GLN A 199 -17.79 9.21 -8.79
CA GLN A 199 -18.08 10.06 -9.93
C GLN A 199 -19.49 9.75 -10.39
N LEU A 200 -20.27 10.81 -10.65
CA LEU A 200 -21.67 10.76 -11.02
C LEU A 200 -21.85 11.23 -12.47
N ALA A 201 -22.68 10.52 -13.22
CA ALA A 201 -23.08 10.92 -14.56
C ALA A 201 -24.60 10.75 -14.72
N SER A 202 -25.27 11.75 -15.28
CA SER A 202 -26.67 11.63 -15.65
C SER A 202 -26.80 10.66 -16.82
N ASN A 203 -27.72 9.71 -16.73
CA ASN A 203 -27.99 8.79 -17.84
C ASN A 203 -28.91 9.48 -18.87
N ALA A 204 -28.50 9.51 -20.13
CA ALA A 204 -29.22 10.18 -21.22
C ALA A 204 -30.61 9.58 -21.53
N SER A 205 -30.91 8.38 -20.99
CA SER A 205 -32.18 7.69 -21.21
C SER A 205 -33.33 8.22 -20.35
N ALA A 206 -33.05 9.01 -19.31
CA ALA A 206 -34.07 9.57 -18.42
C ALA A 206 -34.70 10.84 -19.02
N THR A 207 -36.03 10.82 -19.19
CA THR A 207 -36.86 11.97 -19.56
C THR A 207 -37.78 12.35 -18.38
N GLY A 208 -37.95 13.65 -18.09
CA GLY A 208 -38.69 14.13 -16.90
C GLY A 208 -37.81 14.31 -15.65
N THR A 209 -38.39 14.24 -14.44
CA THR A 209 -37.68 14.28 -13.15
C THR A 209 -36.62 13.19 -13.09
N LYS A 210 -35.34 13.55 -13.08
CA LYS A 210 -34.20 12.60 -13.12
C LYS A 210 -33.78 12.09 -11.74
N ARG A 211 -34.72 12.04 -10.80
CA ARG A 211 -34.44 11.70 -9.40
C ARG A 211 -34.43 10.18 -9.20
N PRO A 212 -33.35 9.60 -8.65
CA PRO A 212 -33.34 8.20 -8.26
C PRO A 212 -34.26 7.91 -7.07
N ASP A 213 -34.67 6.65 -6.93
CA ASP A 213 -35.52 6.23 -5.82
C ASP A 213 -34.82 6.26 -4.47
N ASN A 214 -35.61 6.47 -3.41
CA ASN A 214 -35.12 6.32 -2.05
C ASN A 214 -34.72 4.87 -1.80
N THR A 215 -33.52 4.67 -1.29
CA THR A 215 -33.00 3.35 -0.95
C THR A 215 -33.29 3.05 0.51
N ASN A 216 -34.11 2.03 0.78
CA ASN A 216 -34.34 1.54 2.14
C ASN A 216 -33.29 0.50 2.54
N LEU A 217 -32.08 0.96 2.88
CA LEU A 217 -31.00 0.09 3.35
C LEU A 217 -31.09 -0.08 4.87
N THR A 218 -31.95 -1.00 5.34
CA THR A 218 -32.14 -1.32 6.78
C THR A 218 -31.31 -2.51 7.27
N THR A 219 -30.95 -3.44 6.37
CA THR A 219 -30.04 -4.58 6.61
C THR A 219 -29.07 -4.67 5.42
N TYR A 220 -27.85 -5.16 5.63
CA TYR A 220 -26.69 -4.97 4.72
C TYR A 220 -26.38 -6.18 3.81
N PRO A 221 -27.13 -6.46 2.72
CA PRO A 221 -26.64 -7.40 1.71
C PRO A 221 -25.60 -6.71 0.82
N TYR A 222 -24.47 -7.38 0.61
CA TYR A 222 -23.40 -6.98 -0.32
C TYR A 222 -23.92 -6.67 -1.75
N GLY A 223 -25.09 -7.22 -2.13
CA GLY A 223 -25.73 -7.01 -3.44
C GLY A 223 -26.15 -5.57 -3.75
N GLU A 224 -26.18 -4.67 -2.78
CA GLU A 224 -26.54 -3.25 -3.00
C GLU A 224 -25.33 -2.32 -3.19
N ALA A 225 -24.10 -2.83 -3.14
CA ALA A 225 -22.90 -2.06 -3.43
C ALA A 225 -22.67 -1.84 -4.93
N LEU A 226 -21.76 -0.93 -5.26
CA LEU A 226 -21.16 -0.88 -6.59
C LEU A 226 -20.52 -2.24 -6.91
N ALA A 227 -20.46 -2.61 -8.19
CA ALA A 227 -19.93 -3.89 -8.62
C ALA A 227 -18.98 -3.74 -9.82
N GLY A 228 -18.18 -4.78 -10.09
CA GLY A 228 -17.29 -4.82 -11.25
C GLY A 228 -15.92 -4.16 -11.04
N GLY A 229 -15.62 -3.66 -9.85
CA GLY A 229 -14.29 -3.17 -9.48
C GLY A 229 -13.27 -4.31 -9.44
N SER A 230 -12.10 -4.09 -10.02
CA SER A 230 -11.02 -5.08 -10.10
C SER A 230 -9.67 -4.40 -9.91
N ASP A 231 -8.78 -5.05 -9.16
CA ASP A 231 -7.40 -4.60 -8.93
C ASP A 231 -6.46 -4.94 -10.10
N GLY A 232 -6.98 -5.67 -11.10
CA GLY A 232 -6.24 -6.08 -12.29
C GLY A 232 -5.20 -7.17 -12.01
N LEU A 233 -4.47 -7.54 -13.06
CA LEU A 233 -3.28 -8.38 -12.99
C LEU A 233 -2.06 -7.51 -13.26
N LEU A 234 -1.01 -7.68 -12.45
CA LEU A 234 0.25 -7.03 -12.72
C LEU A 234 1.10 -7.83 -13.70
N THR A 235 1.87 -7.07 -14.48
CA THR A 235 2.95 -7.55 -15.32
C THR A 235 4.23 -6.78 -14.98
N GLU A 236 5.38 -7.38 -15.26
CA GLU A 236 6.68 -6.73 -15.02
C GLU A 236 6.84 -5.42 -15.78
N ALA A 237 6.30 -5.31 -16.99
CA ALA A 237 6.31 -4.08 -17.77
C ALA A 237 5.61 -2.91 -17.05
N VAL A 238 4.56 -3.19 -16.27
CA VAL A 238 3.82 -2.18 -15.50
C VAL A 238 4.59 -1.76 -14.25
N VAL A 239 5.27 -2.71 -13.58
CA VAL A 239 6.10 -2.41 -12.41
C VAL A 239 7.34 -1.60 -12.80
N ILE A 240 8.00 -1.98 -13.90
CA ILE A 240 9.13 -1.24 -14.45
C ILE A 240 8.67 0.12 -14.98
N GLY A 241 7.58 0.12 -15.75
CA GLY A 241 7.00 1.32 -16.34
C GLY A 241 7.81 1.87 -17.51
N THR A 242 7.48 3.09 -17.92
CA THR A 242 8.14 3.79 -19.03
C THR A 242 8.61 5.17 -18.59
N ALA A 243 9.74 5.60 -19.13
CA ALA A 243 10.33 6.90 -18.82
C ALA A 243 9.47 8.08 -19.30
N ASP A 244 8.88 7.98 -20.50
CA ASP A 244 8.14 9.07 -21.14
C ASP A 244 6.89 9.49 -20.36
N SER A 245 6.18 8.50 -19.81
CA SER A 245 4.97 8.72 -19.00
C SER A 245 5.26 8.74 -17.49
N ALA A 246 6.53 8.56 -17.11
CA ALA A 246 6.98 8.39 -15.73
C ALA A 246 6.15 7.36 -14.95
N THR A 247 5.88 6.18 -15.49
CA THR A 247 5.09 5.14 -14.80
C THR A 247 5.96 4.18 -13.99
N GLY A 248 5.38 3.43 -13.06
CA GLY A 248 6.11 2.41 -12.30
C GLY A 248 7.34 2.94 -11.55
N LEU A 249 8.48 2.26 -11.73
CA LEU A 249 9.77 2.64 -11.14
C LEU A 249 10.22 4.05 -11.54
N TYR A 250 9.87 4.51 -12.74
CA TYR A 250 10.30 5.83 -13.22
C TYR A 250 9.73 7.00 -12.41
N GLN A 251 8.70 6.78 -11.59
CA GLN A 251 8.24 7.78 -10.61
C GLN A 251 9.31 8.20 -9.60
N PHE A 252 10.32 7.33 -9.38
CA PHE A 252 11.41 7.56 -8.45
C PHE A 252 12.73 7.88 -9.15
N ARG A 253 12.76 8.11 -10.47
CA ARG A 253 14.03 8.27 -11.20
C ARG A 253 14.81 9.54 -10.84
N TYR A 254 14.10 10.64 -10.64
CA TYR A 254 14.70 11.97 -10.55
C TYR A 254 14.97 12.36 -9.08
N THR A 255 16.24 12.66 -8.76
CA THR A 255 16.69 13.01 -7.39
C THR A 255 16.26 14.41 -6.97
N ASP A 256 16.09 15.33 -7.91
CA ASP A 256 15.60 16.69 -7.69
C ASP A 256 14.09 16.78 -7.43
N GLN A 257 13.35 15.72 -7.77
CA GLN A 257 11.89 15.67 -7.61
C GLN A 257 11.41 14.88 -6.41
N VAL A 258 12.19 13.90 -5.96
CA VAL A 258 11.84 13.01 -4.84
C VAL A 258 13.08 12.47 -4.16
N ASP A 259 13.11 12.64 -2.84
CA ASP A 259 14.11 12.04 -1.97
C ASP A 259 13.65 10.64 -1.55
N ILE A 260 14.51 9.65 -1.77
CA ILE A 260 14.37 8.29 -1.23
C ILE A 260 15.73 7.80 -0.78
N ASN A 261 15.80 7.09 0.34
CA ASN A 261 17.03 6.41 0.78
C ASN A 261 16.95 4.91 0.54
N ILE A 262 15.74 4.36 0.48
CA ILE A 262 15.48 2.95 0.33
C ILE A 262 14.44 2.75 -0.76
N LEU A 263 14.72 1.88 -1.72
CA LEU A 263 13.76 1.42 -2.71
C LEU A 263 13.30 0.01 -2.36
N THR A 264 12.02 -0.31 -2.58
CA THR A 264 11.48 -1.66 -2.43
C THR A 264 10.46 -1.98 -3.52
N ILE A 265 10.48 -3.23 -3.99
CA ILE A 265 9.46 -3.81 -4.87
C ILE A 265 9.01 -5.12 -4.19
N PRO A 266 8.11 -5.03 -3.19
CA PRO A 266 7.90 -6.12 -2.26
C PRO A 266 7.40 -7.39 -2.94
N GLY A 267 8.19 -8.47 -2.83
CA GLY A 267 7.78 -9.82 -3.22
C GLY A 267 7.63 -10.06 -4.72
N TYR A 268 8.13 -9.17 -5.58
CA TYR A 268 8.03 -9.34 -7.03
C TYR A 268 9.39 -9.19 -7.74
N PRO A 269 10.12 -10.31 -7.93
CA PRO A 269 11.40 -10.27 -8.64
C PRO A 269 11.27 -10.10 -10.16
N GLY A 270 10.09 -10.39 -10.74
CA GLY A 270 9.88 -10.45 -12.19
C GLY A 270 10.39 -11.76 -12.81
N THR A 271 10.10 -11.97 -14.10
CA THR A 271 10.67 -13.10 -14.84
C THR A 271 12.16 -12.81 -15.07
N ASP A 272 13.02 -13.79 -14.81
CA ASP A 272 14.47 -13.64 -14.95
C ASP A 272 15.04 -12.39 -14.27
N ASN A 273 14.50 -12.05 -13.09
CA ASN A 273 14.91 -10.89 -12.30
C ASN A 273 14.72 -9.53 -12.99
N ALA A 274 13.85 -9.41 -14.00
CA ALA A 274 13.67 -8.15 -14.74
C ALA A 274 13.32 -6.96 -13.83
N CYS A 275 12.42 -7.14 -12.86
CA CYS A 275 12.07 -6.08 -11.91
C CYS A 275 13.20 -5.79 -10.92
N VAL A 276 13.92 -6.82 -10.48
CA VAL A 276 15.09 -6.65 -9.60
C VAL A 276 16.17 -5.83 -10.31
N ASN A 277 16.51 -6.21 -11.54
CA ASN A 277 17.54 -5.55 -12.33
C ASN A 277 17.16 -4.10 -12.64
N ALA A 278 15.89 -3.82 -12.96
CA ALA A 278 15.41 -2.45 -13.13
C ALA A 278 15.51 -1.62 -11.83
N GLY A 279 15.21 -2.22 -10.67
CA GLY A 279 15.38 -1.57 -9.36
C GLY A 279 16.84 -1.26 -9.04
N ILE A 280 17.75 -2.20 -9.32
CA ILE A 280 19.20 -2.01 -9.17
C ILE A 280 19.67 -0.86 -10.07
N GLN A 281 19.32 -0.88 -11.35
CA GLN A 281 19.71 0.15 -12.31
C GLN A 281 19.22 1.55 -11.91
N LEU A 282 18.01 1.64 -11.35
CA LEU A 282 17.49 2.92 -10.83
C LEU A 282 18.34 3.44 -9.68
N CYS A 283 18.66 2.59 -8.70
CA CYS A 283 19.50 2.98 -7.58
C CYS A 283 20.94 3.31 -8.00
N GLU A 284 21.52 2.59 -8.94
CA GLU A 284 22.84 2.87 -9.51
C GLU A 284 22.89 4.19 -10.27
N ALA A 285 21.81 4.54 -10.98
CA ALA A 285 21.70 5.80 -11.68
C ALA A 285 21.53 6.99 -10.73
N ARG A 286 20.79 6.81 -9.63
CA ARG A 286 20.57 7.89 -8.64
C ARG A 286 21.73 8.08 -7.66
N GLN A 287 22.38 6.98 -7.26
CA GLN A 287 23.50 6.94 -6.30
C GLN A 287 23.18 7.47 -4.89
N ASP A 288 21.90 7.68 -4.54
CA ASP A 288 21.46 8.21 -3.24
C ASP A 288 20.57 7.25 -2.44
N CYS A 289 20.27 6.06 -2.99
CA CYS A 289 19.38 5.09 -2.39
C CYS A 289 19.88 3.64 -2.51
N ILE A 290 19.45 2.78 -1.59
CA ILE A 290 19.69 1.34 -1.62
C ILE A 290 18.41 0.58 -1.96
N TYR A 291 18.50 -0.41 -2.85
CA TYR A 291 17.40 -1.31 -3.17
C TYR A 291 17.41 -2.52 -2.23
N ILE A 292 16.32 -2.73 -1.48
CA ILE A 292 16.13 -3.97 -0.71
C ILE A 292 15.43 -4.99 -1.59
N ILE A 293 16.15 -6.07 -1.90
CA ILE A 293 15.71 -7.13 -2.80
C ILE A 293 15.04 -8.24 -1.99
N ASP A 294 13.88 -8.69 -2.48
CA ASP A 294 13.23 -9.92 -2.05
C ASP A 294 13.45 -11.02 -3.10
N PRO A 295 13.99 -12.18 -2.73
CA PRO A 295 14.07 -13.32 -3.63
C PRO A 295 12.67 -13.96 -3.81
N PRO A 296 12.49 -14.85 -4.80
CA PRO A 296 11.27 -15.64 -4.95
C PRO A 296 10.87 -16.35 -3.64
N ASN A 297 9.56 -16.49 -3.40
CA ASN A 297 9.05 -17.16 -2.21
C ASN A 297 9.25 -18.69 -2.29
N TYR A 298 9.26 -19.36 -1.14
CA TYR A 298 9.33 -20.81 -0.99
C TYR A 298 10.55 -21.49 -1.62
N VAL A 299 11.66 -20.76 -1.78
CA VAL A 299 12.95 -21.31 -2.20
C VAL A 299 13.72 -21.92 -1.02
N THR A 300 14.49 -22.96 -1.31
CA THR A 300 15.46 -23.55 -0.38
C THR A 300 16.73 -22.70 -0.25
N VAL A 301 17.59 -23.08 0.69
CA VAL A 301 18.87 -22.39 0.93
C VAL A 301 19.77 -22.43 -0.31
N GLN A 302 19.86 -23.58 -0.99
CA GLN A 302 20.67 -23.70 -2.21
C GLN A 302 20.06 -22.91 -3.35
N GLU A 303 18.74 -22.98 -3.54
CA GLU A 303 18.05 -22.27 -4.63
C GLU A 303 18.17 -20.75 -4.50
N VAL A 304 18.13 -20.18 -3.29
CA VAL A 304 18.33 -18.72 -3.13
C VAL A 304 19.78 -18.31 -3.41
N VAL A 305 20.75 -19.17 -3.08
CA VAL A 305 22.16 -18.94 -3.42
C VAL A 305 22.34 -18.99 -4.94
N ASP A 306 21.85 -20.04 -5.58
CA ASP A 306 21.91 -20.23 -7.04
C ASP A 306 21.22 -19.07 -7.76
N TRP A 307 20.03 -18.68 -7.33
CA TRP A 307 19.30 -17.52 -7.85
C TRP A 307 20.09 -16.21 -7.71
N SER A 308 20.73 -15.98 -6.56
CA SER A 308 21.57 -14.80 -6.38
C SER A 308 22.82 -14.82 -7.26
N ASN A 309 23.31 -16.02 -7.60
CA ASN A 309 24.49 -16.29 -8.41
C ASN A 309 24.22 -16.32 -9.92
N GLY A 310 22.97 -16.10 -10.36
CA GLY A 310 22.63 -16.18 -11.79
C GLY A 310 22.59 -17.61 -12.31
N VAL A 311 22.15 -18.56 -11.48
CA VAL A 311 22.02 -19.97 -11.81
C VAL A 311 20.55 -20.40 -11.69
N GLY A 312 20.10 -21.27 -12.59
CA GLY A 312 18.73 -21.80 -12.59
C GLY A 312 17.73 -20.86 -13.26
N VAL A 313 16.80 -20.31 -12.46
CA VAL A 313 15.70 -19.45 -12.96
C VAL A 313 16.10 -17.98 -13.14
N SER A 314 17.34 -17.64 -12.83
CA SER A 314 17.97 -16.34 -13.09
C SER A 314 19.18 -16.54 -14.00
N SER A 315 19.34 -15.68 -15.00
CA SER A 315 20.41 -15.73 -16.00
C SER A 315 21.65 -14.91 -15.63
N GLN A 316 21.54 -14.03 -14.63
CA GLN A 316 22.61 -13.10 -14.24
C GLN A 316 22.79 -13.03 -12.73
N ALA A 317 24.05 -13.05 -12.30
CA ALA A 317 24.41 -12.85 -10.91
C ALA A 317 24.14 -11.41 -10.49
N LEU A 318 23.52 -11.23 -9.32
CA LEU A 318 23.35 -9.90 -8.74
C LEU A 318 24.71 -9.38 -8.27
N ASN A 319 25.09 -8.18 -8.74
CA ASN A 319 26.33 -7.51 -8.37
C ASN A 319 26.16 -5.99 -8.34
N SER A 320 25.91 -5.42 -7.16
CA SER A 320 25.81 -3.96 -7.00
C SER A 320 26.10 -3.52 -5.56
N SER A 321 26.75 -2.37 -5.39
CA SER A 321 26.89 -1.73 -4.07
C SER A 321 25.60 -1.03 -3.62
N TYR A 322 24.63 -0.83 -4.51
CA TYR A 322 23.38 -0.10 -4.25
C TYR A 322 22.18 -1.02 -4.01
N ALA A 323 22.41 -2.30 -3.74
CA ALA A 323 21.35 -3.22 -3.37
C ALA A 323 21.75 -4.18 -2.25
N ALA A 324 20.77 -4.68 -1.52
CA ALA A 324 20.96 -5.66 -0.47
C ALA A 324 19.83 -6.71 -0.52
N LEU A 325 20.21 -7.99 -0.52
CA LEU A 325 19.30 -9.11 -0.57
C LEU A 325 19.03 -9.65 0.84
N TYR A 326 17.76 -9.83 1.21
CA TYR A 326 17.37 -10.40 2.50
C TYR A 326 16.47 -11.62 2.31
N TRP A 327 16.72 -12.66 3.12
CA TRP A 327 15.97 -13.92 3.09
C TRP A 327 16.10 -14.62 4.45
N PRO A 328 15.14 -15.42 4.95
CA PRO A 328 13.88 -15.85 4.35
C PRO A 328 12.73 -14.86 4.45
N TRP A 329 11.60 -15.26 3.86
CA TRP A 329 10.32 -14.57 3.99
C TRP A 329 9.75 -14.74 5.41
N ILE A 330 8.86 -13.82 5.77
CA ILE A 330 8.41 -13.61 7.15
C ILE A 330 6.92 -13.93 7.26
N ASN A 331 6.55 -14.71 8.27
CA ASN A 331 5.16 -15.01 8.58
C ASN A 331 4.70 -14.16 9.76
N TYR A 332 3.52 -13.54 9.65
CA TYR A 332 2.91 -12.81 10.75
C TYR A 332 1.38 -12.88 10.69
N TYR A 333 0.74 -12.48 11.79
CA TYR A 333 -0.72 -12.40 11.85
C TYR A 333 -1.21 -11.06 11.29
N ASP A 334 -1.92 -11.12 10.16
CA ASP A 334 -2.62 -9.97 9.62
C ASP A 334 -3.96 -9.78 10.34
N ALA A 335 -4.05 -8.69 11.11
CA ALA A 335 -5.24 -8.32 11.86
C ALA A 335 -6.42 -7.87 10.96
N TYR A 336 -6.16 -7.45 9.71
CA TYR A 336 -7.21 -7.01 8.79
C TYR A 336 -7.94 -8.20 8.16
N ASN A 337 -7.18 -9.15 7.60
CA ASN A 337 -7.73 -10.38 7.02
C ASN A 337 -7.91 -11.51 8.05
N LYS A 338 -7.53 -11.27 9.31
CA LYS A 338 -7.66 -12.18 10.47
C LYS A 338 -6.99 -13.54 10.26
N LYS A 339 -5.84 -13.56 9.60
CA LYS A 339 -5.13 -14.80 9.28
C LYS A 339 -3.63 -14.63 9.28
N PHE A 340 -2.91 -15.74 9.34
CA PHE A 340 -1.46 -15.75 9.16
C PHE A 340 -1.13 -15.64 7.68
N VAL A 341 -0.23 -14.72 7.34
CA VAL A 341 0.22 -14.48 5.97
C VAL A 341 1.74 -14.52 5.89
N THR A 342 2.23 -14.99 4.75
CA THR A 342 3.65 -14.97 4.39
C THR A 342 3.92 -13.71 3.56
N CYS A 343 4.85 -12.88 4.01
CA CYS A 343 5.20 -11.63 3.35
C CYS A 343 6.70 -11.52 3.09
N PRO A 344 7.07 -10.76 2.05
CA PRO A 344 8.46 -10.52 1.72
C PRO A 344 9.18 -9.76 2.84
N PRO A 345 10.49 -9.99 3.00
CA PRO A 345 11.26 -9.34 4.05
C PRO A 345 11.47 -7.83 3.86
N SER A 346 11.41 -7.29 2.63
CA SER A 346 11.73 -5.89 2.34
C SER A 346 11.00 -4.87 3.20
N GLY A 347 9.69 -5.02 3.43
CA GLY A 347 8.92 -4.11 4.29
C GLY A 347 9.38 -4.12 5.75
N TRP A 348 9.70 -5.31 6.27
CA TRP A 348 10.23 -5.48 7.63
C TRP A 348 11.63 -4.92 7.77
N VAL A 349 12.49 -5.22 6.80
CA VAL A 349 13.88 -4.76 6.78
C VAL A 349 13.92 -3.25 6.65
N ALA A 350 13.13 -2.63 5.76
CA ALA A 350 13.01 -1.19 5.64
C ALA A 350 12.55 -0.53 6.96
N GLY A 351 11.59 -1.14 7.66
CA GLY A 351 11.21 -0.71 9.01
C GLY A 351 12.38 -0.76 10.01
N LYS A 352 13.24 -1.79 9.92
CA LYS A 352 14.45 -1.88 10.76
C LYS A 352 15.56 -0.91 10.36
N TYR A 353 15.68 -0.53 9.10
CA TYR A 353 16.51 0.62 8.71
C TYR A 353 16.02 1.89 9.41
N ALA A 354 14.70 2.16 9.37
CA ALA A 354 14.13 3.34 10.03
C ALA A 354 14.32 3.35 11.55
N TYR A 355 14.08 2.19 12.20
CA TYR A 355 14.33 2.01 13.63
C TYR A 355 15.81 2.21 13.98
N ASN A 356 16.72 1.62 13.21
CA ASN A 356 18.15 1.75 13.41
C ASN A 356 18.63 3.20 13.25
N ASP A 357 18.08 3.93 12.29
CA ASP A 357 18.42 5.34 12.10
C ASP A 357 18.05 6.20 13.33
N ARG A 358 16.87 5.95 13.91
CA ARG A 358 16.44 6.61 15.16
C ARG A 358 17.34 6.27 16.36
N VAL A 359 17.77 5.01 16.49
CA VAL A 359 18.43 4.53 17.74
C VAL A 359 19.96 4.61 17.69
N ALA A 360 20.56 4.39 16.52
CA ALA A 360 22.02 4.38 16.34
C ALA A 360 22.49 5.37 15.27
N GLY A 361 21.77 5.46 14.16
CA GLY A 361 22.08 6.31 13.00
C GLY A 361 22.15 5.54 11.70
N ALA A 362 21.82 6.23 10.60
CA ALA A 362 21.76 5.69 9.24
C ALA A 362 23.05 4.98 8.78
N GLN A 363 24.22 5.35 9.32
CA GLN A 363 25.51 4.75 8.96
C GLN A 363 25.71 3.31 9.48
N PHE A 364 24.86 2.84 10.40
CA PHE A 364 24.96 1.49 10.92
C PHE A 364 23.99 0.53 10.23
N ALA A 365 24.39 -0.72 10.05
CA ALA A 365 23.49 -1.74 9.53
C ALA A 365 22.44 -2.17 10.56
N PRO A 366 21.19 -2.45 10.14
CA PRO A 366 20.10 -2.90 11.02
C PRO A 366 20.23 -4.39 11.38
N MET A 367 21.39 -4.83 11.84
CA MET A 367 21.66 -6.23 12.19
C MET A 367 21.89 -6.43 13.69
N GLY A 368 21.84 -7.71 14.09
CA GLY A 368 22.19 -8.18 15.42
C GLY A 368 21.05 -8.07 16.44
N LEU A 369 21.30 -8.61 17.64
CA LEU A 369 20.26 -8.92 18.64
C LEU A 369 19.48 -7.71 19.19
N LYS A 370 20.01 -6.49 19.01
CA LYS A 370 19.35 -5.26 19.46
C LYS A 370 18.56 -4.59 18.33
N ARG A 371 19.23 -4.26 17.22
CA ARG A 371 18.69 -3.42 16.15
C ARG A 371 17.97 -4.20 15.06
N GLY A 372 18.46 -5.40 14.77
CA GLY A 372 17.87 -6.30 13.78
C GLY A 372 16.76 -7.18 14.31
N ARG A 373 16.44 -7.10 15.61
CA ARG A 373 15.41 -7.94 16.25
C ARG A 373 14.01 -7.48 15.84
N MET A 374 13.22 -8.40 15.32
CA MET A 374 11.84 -8.19 14.91
C MET A 374 10.91 -8.86 15.91
N THR A 375 9.95 -8.10 16.44
CA THR A 375 9.07 -8.54 17.56
C THR A 375 7.69 -9.00 17.12
N LEU A 376 7.21 -8.49 15.99
CA LEU A 376 5.88 -8.78 15.46
C LEU A 376 5.79 -10.06 14.62
N PRO A 377 6.82 -10.48 13.86
CA PRO A 377 6.78 -11.74 13.15
C PRO A 377 6.58 -12.93 14.08
N THR A 378 5.76 -13.89 13.64
CA THR A 378 5.52 -15.13 14.39
C THR A 378 6.49 -16.24 14.00
N SER A 379 6.85 -16.32 12.72
CA SER A 379 7.83 -17.30 12.22
C SER A 379 8.47 -16.81 10.91
N ILE A 380 9.43 -17.58 10.40
CA ILE A 380 10.06 -17.38 9.09
C ILE A 380 9.84 -18.62 8.24
N THR A 381 9.83 -18.49 6.92
CA THR A 381 9.53 -19.61 6.01
C THR A 381 10.53 -20.74 6.10
N LYS A 382 11.81 -20.43 6.38
CA LYS A 382 12.86 -21.42 6.59
C LYS A 382 13.70 -21.07 7.82
N ILE A 383 13.68 -21.93 8.83
CA ILE A 383 14.62 -21.81 9.95
C ILE A 383 16.00 -22.24 9.46
N THR A 384 16.97 -21.33 9.52
CA THR A 384 18.34 -21.57 9.07
C THR A 384 19.20 -22.14 10.20
N THR A 385 19.94 -23.20 9.89
CA THR A 385 21.00 -23.75 10.74
C THR A 385 22.27 -22.92 10.63
N GLU A 386 23.30 -23.24 11.43
CA GLU A 386 24.61 -22.58 11.31
C GLU A 386 25.26 -22.84 9.94
N GLY A 387 25.24 -24.10 9.47
CA GLY A 387 25.77 -24.45 8.15
C GLY A 387 25.03 -23.76 7.00
N ASP A 388 23.71 -23.56 7.12
CA ASP A 388 22.96 -22.79 6.11
C ASP A 388 23.43 -21.33 6.06
N ARG A 389 23.71 -20.71 7.21
CA ARG A 389 24.17 -19.32 7.28
C ARG A 389 25.59 -19.18 6.74
N GLU A 390 26.45 -20.16 7.00
CA GLU A 390 27.79 -20.22 6.39
C GLU A 390 27.69 -20.36 4.87
N LEU A 391 26.74 -21.13 4.34
CA LEU A 391 26.51 -21.21 2.90
C LEU A 391 25.98 -19.90 2.30
N LEU A 392 25.01 -19.26 2.95
CA LEU A 392 24.39 -18.02 2.49
C LEU A 392 25.34 -16.81 2.47
N TYR A 393 26.31 -16.81 3.39
CA TYR A 393 27.24 -15.71 3.61
C TYR A 393 28.70 -16.03 3.23
N GLY A 394 29.04 -17.30 3.06
CA GLY A 394 30.37 -17.77 2.66
C GLY A 394 30.57 -17.69 1.15
N ASN A 395 31.79 -17.99 0.69
CA ASN A 395 32.13 -18.13 -0.74
C ASN A 395 31.64 -16.98 -1.64
N ASN A 396 31.73 -15.75 -1.15
CA ASN A 396 31.28 -14.55 -1.86
C ASN A 396 29.78 -14.52 -2.20
N ASN A 397 28.97 -15.29 -1.47
CA ASN A 397 27.51 -15.17 -1.51
C ASN A 397 27.06 -13.92 -0.73
N ILE A 398 25.92 -13.38 -1.15
CA ILE A 398 25.43 -12.04 -0.81
C ILE A 398 24.09 -12.05 -0.07
N VAL A 399 23.65 -13.22 0.42
CA VAL A 399 22.31 -13.39 0.98
C VAL A 399 22.31 -13.04 2.46
N ASN A 400 21.75 -11.89 2.84
CA ASN A 400 21.61 -11.53 4.25
C ASN A 400 20.52 -12.38 4.91
N THR A 401 20.93 -13.22 5.86
CA THR A 401 20.01 -14.14 6.53
C THR A 401 19.19 -13.45 7.62
N ILE A 402 17.88 -13.72 7.65
CA ILE A 402 17.01 -13.48 8.79
C ILE A 402 16.93 -14.80 9.57
N ALA A 403 17.51 -14.81 10.76
CA ALA A 403 17.64 -16.00 11.59
C ALA A 403 16.62 -15.98 12.72
N ASN A 404 16.14 -17.16 13.13
CA ASN A 404 15.34 -17.32 14.34
C ASN A 404 16.20 -17.99 15.43
N PHE A 405 16.46 -17.26 16.52
CA PHE A 405 17.20 -17.76 17.67
C PHE A 405 16.25 -18.11 18.81
N PRO A 406 16.37 -19.28 19.45
CA PRO A 406 15.42 -19.70 20.50
C PRO A 406 15.19 -18.70 21.63
N GLN A 407 16.22 -17.94 22.04
CA GLN A 407 16.13 -16.97 23.14
C GLN A 407 15.84 -15.54 22.68
N PHE A 408 16.20 -15.19 21.44
CA PHE A 408 16.13 -13.81 20.94
C PHE A 408 15.01 -13.61 19.91
N GLY A 409 14.42 -14.68 19.38
CA GLY A 409 13.44 -14.64 18.32
C GLY A 409 14.07 -14.33 16.97
N ILE A 410 13.30 -13.66 16.11
CA ILE A 410 13.67 -13.41 14.71
C ILE A 410 14.53 -12.15 14.61
N VAL A 411 15.69 -12.27 13.96
CA VAL A 411 16.73 -11.23 13.90
C VAL A 411 17.37 -11.19 12.52
N ILE A 412 17.57 -9.99 11.99
CA ILE A 412 18.43 -9.76 10.81
C ILE A 412 19.89 -10.02 11.19
N TRP A 413 20.51 -10.99 10.53
CA TRP A 413 21.84 -11.51 10.85
C TRP A 413 22.89 -11.29 9.74
N GLY A 414 22.63 -10.34 8.82
CA GLY A 414 23.58 -9.95 7.77
C GLY A 414 23.54 -8.45 7.46
N GLN A 415 24.66 -7.93 6.94
CA GLN A 415 24.87 -6.52 6.58
C GLN A 415 25.61 -6.31 5.24
N ARG A 416 25.53 -7.26 4.31
CA ARG A 416 26.21 -7.19 3.01
C ARG A 416 25.31 -6.52 1.97
N THR A 417 25.94 -5.83 1.04
CA THR A 417 25.32 -5.46 -0.24
C THR A 417 25.38 -6.66 -1.20
N THR A 418 24.83 -6.49 -2.40
CA THR A 418 24.95 -7.50 -3.46
C THR A 418 26.28 -7.44 -4.19
N GLN A 419 27.20 -6.57 -3.80
CA GLN A 419 28.53 -6.46 -4.41
C GLN A 419 29.34 -7.73 -4.12
N ARG A 420 29.95 -8.25 -5.19
CA ARG A 420 30.78 -9.47 -5.19
C ARG A 420 32.22 -9.16 -5.54
#